data_AF-A0A350QN37-F1
#
_entry.id   AF-A0A350QN37-F1
#
_cell.length_a   1.000
_cell.length_b   1.000
_cell.length_c   1.000
_cell.angle_alpha   90.00
_cell.angle_beta   90.00
_cell.angle_gamma   90.00
#
_symmetry.space_group_name_H-M   'P 1'
#
loop_
_entity.id
_entity.type
_entity.pdbx_description
1 polymer ?
#
loop_
_entity_poly.entity_id
_entity_poly.type
_entity_poly.pdbx_seq_one_letter_code
_entity_poly.pdbx_strand_id
1 'polypeptide(L)'
;MQASPSPNPEHDWNEPMAERINNSILCALLSAGAIGGLSGQVMAQHAGDIGLRAADGGLEVYGPIGADEDTDGVYLATFGDTGFEGYTPNPGFDALPGSFAPGRIGFNALSGLMRWDPATTSWLAPSDVEERLSISFITLQTMIEDEAVEGFDLAIQPDGGWHRHMNFELLSGASGTRMNGIYRFDLVLYATQGLEDSEPFTILFDYNADPQDVDDAIDSMYENAPCLGDIDGSGTVDGGDLTTLLAEWGQLSETADLSGDGFVGGEDLTILLGRWGACDQ
;
A
#
# COMPACT_ATOMS: atom_id res chain seq x y z
N MET A 1 -63.99 -22.80 -10.44
CA MET A 1 -63.42 -21.72 -11.27
C MET A 1 -63.16 -20.52 -10.39
N GLN A 2 -61.93 -20.02 -10.47
CA GLN A 2 -61.40 -18.75 -9.97
C GLN A 2 -61.06 -18.63 -8.48
N ALA A 3 -59.75 -18.51 -8.31
CA ALA A 3 -58.98 -18.33 -7.09
C ALA A 3 -59.05 -16.89 -6.60
N SER A 4 -58.90 -16.73 -5.29
CA SER A 4 -58.62 -15.48 -4.60
C SER A 4 -57.15 -15.10 -4.80
N PRO A 5 -56.82 -13.86 -5.18
CA PRO A 5 -55.47 -13.33 -5.01
C PRO A 5 -55.35 -12.57 -3.68
N SER A 6 -54.24 -12.84 -3.01
CA SER A 6 -53.69 -12.17 -1.83
C SER A 6 -53.36 -10.69 -2.10
N PRO A 7 -53.49 -9.80 -1.10
CA PRO A 7 -52.92 -8.47 -1.18
C PRO A 7 -51.40 -8.50 -0.91
N ASN A 8 -50.67 -7.82 -1.79
CA ASN A 8 -49.25 -7.50 -1.72
C ASN A 8 -49.00 -6.49 -0.57
N PRO A 9 -48.02 -6.68 0.32
CA PRO A 9 -47.54 -5.59 1.16
C PRO A 9 -46.51 -4.77 0.38
N GLU A 10 -46.86 -3.52 0.12
CA GLU A 10 -45.96 -2.49 -0.40
C GLU A 10 -44.79 -2.31 0.58
N HIS A 11 -43.57 -2.43 0.06
CA HIS A 11 -42.34 -2.09 0.76
C HIS A 11 -42.25 -0.57 0.84
N ASP A 12 -42.43 -0.05 2.06
CA ASP A 12 -42.27 1.36 2.40
C ASP A 12 -40.79 1.76 2.27
N TRP A 13 -40.48 2.61 1.29
CA TRP A 13 -39.18 3.24 1.13
C TRP A 13 -39.21 4.60 1.83
N ASN A 14 -39.02 4.62 3.14
CA ASN A 14 -38.66 5.83 3.90
C ASN A 14 -38.21 5.48 5.33
N GLU A 15 -36.96 5.03 5.49
CA GLU A 15 -36.22 5.25 6.73
C GLU A 15 -34.79 5.73 6.40
N PRO A 16 -34.25 6.74 7.13
CA PRO A 16 -32.94 7.32 6.85
C PRO A 16 -31.82 6.34 7.19
N MET A 17 -30.88 6.16 6.25
CA MET A 17 -29.65 5.37 6.40
C MET A 17 -28.64 6.03 7.35
N ALA A 18 -28.98 6.10 8.63
CA ALA A 18 -28.12 6.61 9.68
C ALA A 18 -28.17 5.67 10.89
N GLU A 19 -27.68 4.43 10.73
CA GLU A 19 -27.10 3.60 11.82
C GLU A 19 -26.70 2.23 11.27
N ARG A 20 -25.50 2.15 10.68
CA ARG A 20 -24.67 0.94 10.70
C ARG A 20 -23.21 1.39 10.72
N ILE A 21 -22.71 1.72 11.91
CA ILE A 21 -21.28 1.95 12.18
C ILE A 21 -20.83 0.91 13.21
N ASN A 22 -19.74 0.22 12.88
CA ASN A 22 -18.65 -0.34 13.72
C ASN A 22 -18.00 -1.48 12.90
N ASN A 23 -16.73 -1.50 12.52
CA ASN A 23 -15.44 -1.02 13.06
C ASN A 23 -14.47 -0.88 11.85
N SER A 24 -13.39 -0.10 11.77
CA SER A 24 -12.71 0.84 12.66
C SER A 24 -11.51 1.46 11.90
N ILE A 25 -11.63 2.67 11.37
CA ILE A 25 -10.51 3.62 11.20
C ILE A 25 -11.10 5.00 11.46
N LEU A 26 -10.97 5.48 12.70
CA LEU A 26 -11.39 6.82 13.09
C LEU A 26 -10.12 7.62 13.42
N CYS A 27 -9.69 8.45 12.47
CA CYS A 27 -8.69 9.49 12.69
C CYS A 27 -9.14 10.40 13.85
N ALA A 28 -8.44 10.31 14.98
CA ALA A 28 -8.74 11.09 16.17
C ALA A 28 -8.23 12.55 16.00
N LEU A 29 -9.14 13.46 15.68
CA LEU A 29 -8.96 14.90 15.92
C LEU A 29 -9.04 15.19 17.43
N LEU A 30 -7.91 15.21 18.13
CA LEU A 30 -7.85 15.63 19.52
C LEU A 30 -7.65 17.14 19.63
N SER A 31 -8.67 17.81 20.17
CA SER A 31 -8.64 19.20 20.63
C SER A 31 -7.96 19.28 21.99
N ALA A 32 -7.04 20.24 22.12
CA ALA A 32 -6.21 20.43 23.31
C ALA A 32 -7.00 20.95 24.53
N GLY A 33 -6.89 20.24 25.66
CA GLY A 33 -7.28 20.69 26.99
C GLY A 33 -6.14 20.45 27.97
N ALA A 34 -5.56 21.53 28.50
CA ALA A 34 -4.36 21.52 29.34
C ALA A 34 -4.62 21.16 30.81
N ILE A 35 -3.87 20.21 31.37
CA ILE A 35 -3.42 20.19 32.79
C ILE A 35 -2.01 19.57 32.83
N GLY A 36 -1.06 20.26 33.48
CA GLY A 36 0.38 20.00 33.38
C GLY A 36 0.98 18.96 34.32
N GLY A 37 2.21 18.54 33.98
CA GLY A 37 3.15 17.78 34.80
C GLY A 37 4.41 17.43 33.98
N LEU A 38 5.58 17.93 34.40
CA LEU A 38 6.86 17.85 33.70
C LEU A 38 7.48 16.43 33.71
N SER A 39 7.75 15.86 32.52
CA SER A 39 9.07 15.26 32.16
C SER A 39 9.00 14.58 30.78
N GLY A 40 9.86 15.04 29.85
CA GLY A 40 10.08 14.43 28.54
C GLY A 40 9.43 15.25 27.42
N GLN A 41 10.22 16.04 26.69
CA GLN A 41 9.85 16.40 25.32
C GLN A 41 9.86 15.13 24.50
N VAL A 42 8.77 14.38 24.51
CA VAL A 42 8.45 13.51 23.38
C VAL A 42 8.04 14.50 22.30
N MET A 43 8.99 14.88 21.45
CA MET A 43 8.65 15.53 20.20
C MET A 43 7.65 14.60 19.52
N ALA A 44 6.42 15.06 19.32
CA ALA A 44 5.43 14.27 18.63
C ALA A 44 6.00 14.01 17.24
N GLN A 45 6.46 12.78 17.00
CA GLN A 45 6.74 12.34 15.64
C GLN A 45 5.46 12.53 14.82
N HIS A 46 5.61 12.92 13.56
CA HIS A 46 4.47 13.30 12.74
C HIS A 46 3.64 12.05 12.41
N ALA A 47 2.48 11.92 13.05
CA ALA A 47 1.60 10.77 12.85
C ALA A 47 1.23 10.64 11.36
N GLY A 48 1.38 9.43 10.82
CA GLY A 48 1.20 9.13 9.40
C GLY A 48 2.46 9.21 8.54
N ASP A 49 3.58 9.74 9.05
CA ASP A 49 4.86 9.72 8.32
C ASP A 49 5.52 8.34 8.39
N ILE A 50 6.36 8.06 7.40
CA ILE A 50 7.23 6.88 7.35
C ILE A 50 8.36 7.08 8.37
N GLY A 51 8.51 6.13 9.29
CA GLY A 51 9.54 6.15 10.31
C GLY A 51 10.89 5.64 9.80
N LEU A 52 11.97 6.25 10.28
CA LEU A 52 13.33 5.81 9.98
C LEU A 52 14.19 5.72 11.24
N ARG A 53 15.05 4.70 11.28
CA ARG A 53 16.08 4.55 12.31
C ARG A 53 17.31 3.85 11.77
N ALA A 54 18.42 3.95 12.51
CA ALA A 54 19.57 3.08 12.31
C ALA A 54 19.43 1.88 13.24
N ALA A 55 19.45 0.67 12.70
CA ALA A 55 19.37 -0.58 13.45
C ALA A 55 20.33 -1.61 12.85
N ASP A 56 21.04 -2.35 13.71
CA ASP A 56 21.94 -3.45 13.31
C ASP A 56 22.98 -3.14 12.20
N GLY A 57 23.31 -1.86 12.00
CA GLY A 57 24.26 -1.41 10.98
C GLY A 57 23.62 -0.96 9.66
N GLY A 58 22.30 -1.09 9.52
CA GLY A 58 21.53 -0.65 8.35
C GLY A 58 20.54 0.47 8.65
N LEU A 59 19.95 1.01 7.58
CA LEU A 59 18.74 1.82 7.64
C LEU A 59 17.52 0.91 7.78
N GLU A 60 16.61 1.26 8.68
CA GLU A 60 15.34 0.58 8.84
C GLU A 60 14.20 1.56 8.62
N VAL A 61 13.21 1.11 7.85
CA VAL A 61 11.96 1.82 7.54
C VAL A 61 10.84 1.12 8.31
N TYR A 62 9.98 1.87 8.99
CA TYR A 62 8.90 1.32 9.84
C TYR A 62 7.71 2.28 9.91
N GLY A 63 6.60 1.83 10.49
CA GLY A 63 5.41 2.66 10.71
C GLY A 63 4.25 2.28 9.79
N PRO A 64 3.32 3.20 9.47
CA PRO A 64 3.35 4.63 9.72
C PRO A 64 3.49 5.02 11.20
N ILE A 65 4.17 6.12 11.45
CA ILE A 65 4.33 6.65 12.81
C ILE A 65 2.96 6.90 13.43
N GLY A 66 2.77 6.41 14.65
CA GLY A 66 1.53 6.59 15.40
C GLY A 66 0.39 5.65 15.01
N ALA A 67 0.62 4.72 14.07
CA ALA A 67 -0.28 3.58 13.85
C ALA A 67 -0.08 2.51 14.94
N ASP A 68 -1.12 1.72 15.19
CA ASP A 68 -1.08 0.60 16.14
C ASP A 68 -0.29 -0.61 15.60
N GLU A 69 -0.20 -0.73 14.27
CA GLU A 69 0.45 -1.81 13.54
C GLU A 69 1.42 -1.24 12.50
N ASP A 70 2.51 -1.98 12.24
CA ASP A 70 3.45 -1.66 11.16
C ASP A 70 2.87 -2.17 9.84
N THR A 71 3.14 -1.45 8.75
CA THR A 71 2.69 -1.83 7.42
C THR A 71 3.70 -2.67 6.66
N ASP A 72 4.77 -3.13 7.30
CA ASP A 72 5.79 -4.01 6.73
C ASP A 72 6.33 -3.49 5.38
N GLY A 73 6.52 -2.17 5.27
CA GLY A 73 7.07 -1.53 4.09
C GLY A 73 6.07 -1.09 3.02
N VAL A 74 4.76 -1.20 3.25
CA VAL A 74 3.72 -0.78 2.30
C VAL A 74 3.02 0.48 2.81
N TYR A 75 3.13 1.59 2.11
CA TYR A 75 2.56 2.88 2.56
C TYR A 75 1.54 3.40 1.56
N LEU A 76 0.51 4.10 2.03
CA LEU A 76 -0.50 4.72 1.17
C LEU A 76 -0.40 6.24 1.23
N ALA A 77 -0.35 6.86 0.05
CA ALA A 77 -0.45 8.29 -0.19
C ALA A 77 -1.74 8.58 -0.98
N THR A 78 -2.31 9.76 -0.78
CA THR A 78 -3.52 10.19 -1.50
C THR A 78 -3.24 11.51 -2.21
N PHE A 79 -3.30 11.51 -3.54
CA PHE A 79 -3.20 12.74 -4.30
C PHE A 79 -4.41 13.64 -4.08
N GLY A 80 -4.17 14.95 -3.99
CA GLY A 80 -5.25 15.93 -3.78
C GLY A 80 -5.62 16.15 -2.33
N ASP A 81 -5.00 15.45 -1.38
CA ASP A 81 -5.18 15.62 0.07
C ASP A 81 -4.90 17.06 0.57
N THR A 82 -4.05 17.80 -0.13
CA THR A 82 -3.80 19.24 0.13
C THR A 82 -4.68 20.19 -0.68
N GLY A 83 -5.63 19.67 -1.46
CA GLY A 83 -6.49 20.46 -2.36
C GLY A 83 -5.89 20.78 -3.73
N PHE A 84 -4.77 20.15 -4.10
CA PHE A 84 -4.15 20.27 -5.43
C PHE A 84 -4.16 18.91 -6.14
N GLU A 85 -4.89 18.82 -7.25
CA GLU A 85 -5.06 17.57 -8.00
C GLU A 85 -3.72 17.00 -8.48
N GLY A 86 -3.52 15.70 -8.23
CA GLY A 86 -2.30 14.99 -8.64
C GLY A 86 -1.07 15.37 -7.82
N TYR A 87 -1.23 16.07 -6.70
CA TYR A 87 -0.14 16.46 -5.82
C TYR A 87 -0.40 15.99 -4.38
N THR A 88 0.65 15.50 -3.72
CA THR A 88 0.67 15.27 -2.28
C THR A 88 2.10 15.42 -1.74
N PRO A 89 2.30 16.00 -0.54
CA PRO A 89 3.57 15.96 0.18
C PRO A 89 3.63 14.82 1.21
N ASN A 90 2.67 13.89 1.17
CA ASN A 90 2.48 12.83 2.15
C ASN A 90 2.60 11.43 1.52
N PRO A 91 2.99 10.40 2.29
CA PRO A 91 3.52 10.52 3.65
C PRO A 91 4.87 11.26 3.67
N GLY A 92 5.17 11.91 4.79
CA GLY A 92 6.52 12.40 5.05
C GLY A 92 7.44 11.28 5.51
N PHE A 93 8.67 11.64 5.85
CA PHE A 93 9.65 10.77 6.47
C PHE A 93 10.13 11.43 7.77
N ASP A 94 10.20 10.67 8.87
CA ASP A 94 10.57 11.20 10.18
C ASP A 94 11.50 10.25 10.95
N ALA A 95 12.57 10.82 11.50
CA ALA A 95 13.49 10.19 12.41
C ALA A 95 13.79 11.10 13.58
N LEU A 96 13.71 10.52 14.79
CA LEU A 96 13.98 11.22 16.03
C LEU A 96 15.37 11.88 16.06
N PRO A 97 15.53 12.99 16.79
CA PRO A 97 16.86 13.51 17.11
C PRO A 97 17.76 12.42 17.72
N GLY A 98 19.01 12.38 17.25
CA GLY A 98 20.00 11.40 17.66
C GLY A 98 19.94 10.06 16.90
N SER A 99 18.98 9.86 15.98
CA SER A 99 18.90 8.63 15.19
C SER A 99 20.13 8.40 14.30
N PHE A 100 20.74 9.48 13.78
CA PHE A 100 21.82 9.36 12.80
C PHE A 100 23.03 10.26 13.09
N ALA A 101 24.21 9.80 12.70
CA ALA A 101 25.42 10.61 12.65
C ALA A 101 25.35 11.62 11.47
N PRO A 102 26.19 12.67 11.46
CA PRO A 102 26.24 13.61 10.33
C PRO A 102 26.47 12.90 9.00
N GLY A 103 25.62 13.19 8.02
CA GLY A 103 25.57 12.52 6.73
C GLY A 103 24.35 12.96 5.94
N ARG A 104 23.92 12.12 5.00
CA ARG A 104 22.78 12.37 4.11
C ARG A 104 22.03 11.05 3.95
N ILE A 105 20.71 11.16 3.89
CA ILE A 105 19.81 10.04 3.57
C ILE A 105 19.17 10.37 2.23
N GLY A 106 19.20 9.43 1.31
CA GLY A 106 18.56 9.52 0.01
C GLY A 106 17.77 8.28 -0.32
N PHE A 107 17.17 8.29 -1.50
CA PHE A 107 16.41 7.16 -2.02
C PHE A 107 16.85 6.84 -3.46
N ASN A 108 16.64 5.60 -3.86
CA ASN A 108 16.63 5.19 -5.27
C ASN A 108 15.30 4.51 -5.56
N ALA A 109 14.76 4.74 -6.76
CA ALA A 109 13.64 3.95 -7.25
C ALA A 109 14.19 2.68 -7.91
N LEU A 110 13.70 1.53 -7.46
CA LEU A 110 14.09 0.21 -7.95
C LEU A 110 13.29 -0.22 -9.19
N SER A 111 12.18 0.48 -9.48
CA SER A 111 11.31 0.24 -10.62
C SER A 111 10.89 1.55 -11.27
N GLY A 112 10.38 1.46 -12.50
CA GLY A 112 9.52 2.51 -13.06
C GLY A 112 8.15 2.55 -12.37
N LEU A 113 7.31 3.49 -12.83
CA LEU A 113 5.97 3.72 -12.29
C LEU A 113 5.00 2.63 -12.78
N MET A 114 4.42 1.89 -11.85
CA MET A 114 3.38 0.89 -12.12
C MET A 114 2.00 1.47 -11.81
N ARG A 115 0.94 0.93 -12.42
CA ARG A 115 -0.45 1.28 -12.15
C ARG A 115 -1.30 0.03 -12.01
N TRP A 116 -2.18 -0.01 -11.00
CA TRP A 116 -3.11 -1.10 -10.80
C TRP A 116 -4.08 -1.22 -11.99
N ASP A 117 -4.24 -2.43 -12.51
CA ASP A 117 -5.26 -2.78 -13.49
C ASP A 117 -6.38 -3.59 -12.81
N PRO A 118 -7.53 -2.96 -12.51
CA PRO A 118 -8.63 -3.65 -11.85
C PRO A 118 -9.30 -4.72 -12.74
N ALA A 119 -9.07 -4.69 -14.07
CA ALA A 119 -9.62 -5.71 -14.95
C ALA A 119 -8.89 -7.05 -14.84
N THR A 120 -7.61 -7.02 -14.49
CA THR A 120 -6.74 -8.21 -14.39
C THR A 120 -6.24 -8.46 -12.98
N THR A 121 -6.62 -7.62 -12.01
CA THR A 121 -6.17 -7.65 -10.62
C THR A 121 -4.65 -7.78 -10.54
N SER A 122 -3.95 -6.95 -11.31
CA SER A 122 -2.50 -7.00 -11.45
C SER A 122 -1.90 -5.62 -11.71
N TRP A 123 -0.59 -5.50 -11.56
CA TRP A 123 0.13 -4.26 -11.84
C TRP A 123 0.53 -4.17 -13.31
N LEU A 124 0.10 -3.10 -14.00
CA LEU A 124 0.64 -2.76 -15.30
C LEU A 124 2.14 -2.49 -15.18
N ALA A 125 2.91 -3.08 -16.09
CA ALA A 125 4.34 -2.84 -16.20
C ALA A 125 4.59 -1.36 -16.52
N PRO A 126 5.75 -0.78 -16.11
CA PRO A 126 6.03 0.63 -16.35
C PRO A 126 5.91 1.07 -17.81
N SER A 127 6.29 0.21 -18.75
CA SER A 127 6.15 0.49 -20.19
C SER A 127 4.71 0.65 -20.69
N ASP A 128 3.72 0.19 -19.90
CA ASP A 128 2.29 0.29 -20.20
C ASP A 128 1.59 1.42 -19.42
N VAL A 129 2.36 2.21 -18.63
CA VAL A 129 1.87 3.36 -17.88
C VAL A 129 2.36 4.65 -18.54
N GLU A 130 1.45 5.47 -19.06
CA GLU A 130 1.84 6.72 -19.72
C GLU A 130 2.15 7.86 -18.74
N GLU A 131 1.61 7.81 -17.52
CA GLU A 131 1.89 8.81 -16.48
C GLU A 131 3.31 8.70 -15.95
N ARG A 132 3.76 9.80 -15.34
CA ARG A 132 5.07 9.86 -14.67
C ARG A 132 4.92 10.47 -13.30
N LEU A 133 5.78 10.09 -12.38
CA LEU A 133 5.78 10.65 -11.04
C LEU A 133 7.00 11.53 -10.84
N SER A 134 6.76 12.82 -10.60
CA SER A 134 7.81 13.75 -10.20
C SER A 134 7.96 13.74 -8.69
N ILE A 135 9.18 13.47 -8.21
CA ILE A 135 9.54 13.58 -6.79
C ILE A 135 10.48 14.76 -6.66
N SER A 136 10.15 15.74 -5.82
CA SER A 136 10.97 16.94 -5.67
C SER A 136 11.11 17.45 -4.24
N PHE A 137 12.22 18.13 -3.98
CA PHE A 137 12.47 18.84 -2.74
C PHE A 137 13.29 20.11 -3.02
N ILE A 138 12.66 21.27 -2.83
CA ILE A 138 13.24 22.58 -3.17
C ILE A 138 13.64 22.65 -4.66
N THR A 139 14.94 22.49 -4.99
CA THR A 139 15.46 22.50 -6.37
C THR A 139 15.85 21.12 -6.87
N LEU A 140 15.81 20.11 -6.00
CA LEU A 140 16.10 18.73 -6.35
C LEU A 140 14.83 18.10 -6.93
N GLN A 141 15.00 17.30 -7.98
CA GLN A 141 13.91 16.61 -8.64
C GLN A 141 14.44 15.33 -9.30
N THR A 142 13.66 14.27 -9.22
CA THR A 142 13.80 13.08 -10.06
C THR A 142 12.44 12.72 -10.66
N MET A 143 12.46 11.99 -11.77
CA MET A 143 11.26 11.56 -12.48
C MET A 143 11.22 10.05 -12.52
N ILE A 144 10.14 9.46 -12.03
CA ILE A 144 9.87 8.04 -12.18
C ILE A 144 9.10 7.87 -13.48
N GLU A 145 9.74 7.20 -14.44
CA GLU A 145 9.19 6.86 -15.76
C GLU A 145 9.18 5.33 -15.87
N ASP A 146 9.90 4.76 -16.84
CA ASP A 146 9.79 3.34 -17.18
C ASP A 146 10.84 2.45 -16.50
N GLU A 147 11.92 3.06 -15.97
CA GLU A 147 13.09 2.36 -15.45
C GLU A 147 13.43 2.78 -14.01
N ALA A 148 14.22 1.94 -13.34
CA ALA A 148 14.86 2.29 -12.08
C ALA A 148 15.71 3.55 -12.24
N VAL A 149 15.66 4.45 -11.24
CA VAL A 149 16.34 5.73 -11.31
C VAL A 149 16.94 6.12 -9.95
N GLU A 150 18.15 6.67 -9.99
CA GLU A 150 18.76 7.28 -8.81
C GLU A 150 17.95 8.51 -8.38
N GLY A 151 17.64 8.59 -7.09
CA GLY A 151 16.97 9.74 -6.52
C GLY A 151 17.95 10.84 -6.15
N PHE A 152 17.66 11.52 -5.05
CA PHE A 152 18.55 12.49 -4.44
C PHE A 152 18.61 12.26 -2.94
N ASP A 153 19.63 12.80 -2.30
CA ASP A 153 19.80 12.74 -0.87
C ASP A 153 19.64 14.11 -0.20
N LEU A 154 19.30 14.09 1.08
CA LEU A 154 19.07 15.27 1.90
C LEU A 154 19.89 15.16 3.18
N ALA A 155 20.47 16.29 3.60
CA ALA A 155 21.33 16.32 4.78
C ALA A 155 20.56 15.93 6.04
N ILE A 156 21.21 15.16 6.91
CA ILE A 156 20.76 14.87 8.28
C ILE A 156 20.81 16.18 9.09
N GLN A 157 19.84 16.39 9.97
CA GLN A 157 19.76 17.59 10.79
C GLN A 157 20.91 17.63 11.81
N PRO A 158 21.33 18.82 12.29
CA PRO A 158 22.45 18.92 13.24
C PRO A 158 22.26 18.15 14.54
N ASP A 159 21.02 17.87 14.94
CA ASP A 159 20.67 17.10 16.12
C ASP A 159 20.58 15.57 15.85
N GLY A 160 20.87 15.13 14.63
CA GLY A 160 20.81 13.73 14.20
C GLY A 160 19.43 13.25 13.76
N GLY A 161 18.40 14.11 13.80
CA GLY A 161 17.07 13.79 13.28
C GLY A 161 16.95 13.99 11.77
N TRP A 162 15.85 13.52 11.19
CA TRP A 162 15.58 13.68 9.75
C TRP A 162 14.08 13.72 9.48
N HIS A 163 13.55 14.92 9.26
CA HIS A 163 12.13 15.16 8.98
C HIS A 163 11.97 15.75 7.58
N ARG A 164 11.42 15.03 6.61
CA ARG A 164 11.30 15.50 5.21
C ARG A 164 9.94 15.15 4.62
N HIS A 165 9.27 16.17 4.09
CA HIS A 165 8.14 16.00 3.17
C HIS A 165 8.64 16.30 1.76
N MET A 166 8.68 15.28 0.92
CA MET A 166 8.97 15.43 -0.50
C MET A 166 7.66 15.70 -1.24
N ASN A 167 7.73 16.47 -2.30
CA ASN A 167 6.59 16.73 -3.17
C ASN A 167 6.48 15.60 -4.19
N PHE A 168 5.35 14.90 -4.17
CA PHE A 168 4.97 13.95 -5.20
C PHE A 168 3.95 14.62 -6.13
N GLU A 169 4.22 14.61 -7.42
CA GLU A 169 3.32 15.14 -8.43
C GLU A 169 3.15 14.11 -9.56
N LEU A 170 1.92 13.60 -9.71
CA LEU A 170 1.53 12.78 -10.84
C LEU A 170 1.41 13.67 -12.08
N LEU A 171 2.10 13.31 -13.15
CA LEU A 171 2.11 14.02 -14.42
C LEU A 171 1.44 13.16 -15.49
N SER A 172 0.53 13.77 -16.26
CA SER A 172 -0.13 13.07 -17.37
C SER A 172 0.86 12.67 -18.46
N GLY A 173 0.56 11.56 -19.12
CA GLY A 173 1.24 11.14 -20.34
C GLY A 173 0.86 11.94 -21.59
N ALA A 174 1.00 11.31 -22.76
CA ALA A 174 0.70 11.93 -24.05
C ALA A 174 -0.79 12.30 -24.21
N SER A 175 -1.68 11.59 -23.50
CA SER A 175 -3.11 11.89 -23.43
C SER A 175 -3.42 13.29 -22.87
N GLY A 176 -2.52 13.87 -22.06
CA GLY A 176 -2.73 15.13 -21.37
C GLY A 176 -3.72 15.04 -20.19
N THR A 177 -4.15 13.82 -19.83
CA THR A 177 -5.02 13.55 -18.68
C THR A 177 -4.42 12.44 -17.83
N ARG A 178 -4.50 12.56 -16.51
CA ARG A 178 -4.12 11.49 -15.58
C ARG A 178 -5.25 10.47 -15.52
N MET A 179 -4.92 9.19 -15.60
CA MET A 179 -5.90 8.13 -15.37
C MET A 179 -6.18 7.97 -13.88
N ASN A 180 -7.45 7.75 -13.54
CA ASN A 180 -7.79 7.32 -12.19
C ASN A 180 -7.15 5.96 -11.90
N GLY A 181 -6.72 5.74 -10.66
CA GLY A 181 -6.18 4.47 -10.21
C GLY A 181 -5.12 4.60 -9.13
N ILE A 182 -4.56 3.45 -8.77
CA ILE A 182 -3.46 3.34 -7.81
C ILE A 182 -2.15 3.21 -8.57
N TYR A 183 -1.18 4.02 -8.20
CA TYR A 183 0.17 4.00 -8.75
C TYR A 183 1.16 3.52 -7.71
N ARG A 184 2.24 2.85 -8.11
CA ARG A 184 3.32 2.49 -7.19
C ARG A 184 4.67 2.52 -7.87
N PHE A 185 5.71 2.59 -7.06
CA PHE A 185 7.07 2.23 -7.44
C PHE A 185 7.80 1.79 -6.17
N ASP A 186 8.83 0.96 -6.34
CA ASP A 186 9.56 0.40 -5.21
C ASP A 186 10.79 1.25 -4.93
N LEU A 187 11.11 1.42 -3.65
CA LEU A 187 12.15 2.29 -3.15
C LEU A 187 13.15 1.53 -2.30
N VAL A 188 14.37 2.04 -2.27
CA VAL A 188 15.33 1.77 -1.21
C VAL A 188 15.85 3.09 -0.66
N LEU A 189 16.08 3.17 0.65
CA LEU A 189 16.82 4.28 1.25
C LEU A 189 18.28 3.93 1.44
N TYR A 190 19.16 4.89 1.16
CA TYR A 190 20.61 4.77 1.39
C TYR A 190 21.12 5.88 2.31
N ALA A 191 22.25 5.62 2.97
CA ALA A 191 22.89 6.56 3.88
C ALA A 191 24.38 6.79 3.51
N THR A 192 24.81 8.05 3.43
CA THR A 192 26.20 8.38 3.06
C THR A 192 27.21 8.16 4.20
N GLN A 193 26.73 7.88 5.41
CA GLN A 193 27.53 7.65 6.61
C GLN A 193 27.88 6.17 6.87
N GLY A 194 27.72 5.32 5.86
CA GLY A 194 28.17 3.92 5.90
C GLY A 194 27.24 2.97 6.64
N LEU A 195 25.94 3.31 6.72
CA LEU A 195 24.91 2.31 7.02
C LEU A 195 24.63 1.50 5.76
N GLU A 196 24.25 0.24 5.93
CA GLU A 196 23.64 -0.54 4.87
C GLU A 196 22.30 0.09 4.45
N ASP A 197 21.94 -0.10 3.18
CA ASP A 197 20.69 0.36 2.62
C ASP A 197 19.50 -0.31 3.32
N SER A 198 18.32 0.31 3.24
CA SER A 198 17.11 -0.30 3.79
C SER A 198 16.69 -1.55 3.02
N GLU A 199 15.82 -2.37 3.61
CA GLU A 199 15.00 -3.27 2.81
C GLU A 199 14.15 -2.45 1.82
N PRO A 200 13.81 -3.02 0.64
CA PRO A 200 12.87 -2.41 -0.28
C PRO A 200 11.51 -2.16 0.38
N PHE A 201 10.88 -1.04 0.03
CA PHE A 201 9.54 -0.67 0.50
C PHE A 201 8.83 0.12 -0.60
N THR A 202 7.51 0.28 -0.50
CA THR A 202 6.68 0.85 -1.56
C THR A 202 5.76 1.92 -1.00
N ILE A 203 5.53 2.96 -1.80
CA ILE A 203 4.45 3.92 -1.58
C ILE A 203 3.43 3.74 -2.72
N LEU A 204 2.20 3.39 -2.36
CA LEU A 204 1.04 3.38 -3.24
C LEU A 204 0.45 4.79 -3.24
N PHE A 205 0.09 5.29 -4.41
CA PHE A 205 -0.49 6.60 -4.59
C PHE A 205 -1.88 6.46 -5.19
N ASP A 206 -2.89 6.77 -4.39
CA ASP A 206 -4.27 6.87 -4.83
C ASP A 206 -4.51 8.18 -5.59
N TYR A 207 -4.88 8.04 -6.86
CA TYR A 207 -5.45 9.11 -7.67
C TYR A 207 -6.91 8.81 -8.05
N ASN A 208 -7.84 9.17 -7.16
CA ASN A 208 -9.28 9.02 -7.39
C ASN A 208 -9.69 7.58 -7.80
N ALA A 209 -9.03 6.57 -7.24
CA ALA A 209 -9.37 5.17 -7.49
C ALA A 209 -10.74 4.80 -6.89
N ASP A 210 -11.32 3.71 -7.37
CA ASP A 210 -12.45 3.09 -6.66
C ASP A 210 -11.94 2.52 -5.32
N PRO A 211 -12.67 2.66 -4.21
CA PRO A 211 -12.21 2.14 -2.91
C PRO A 211 -11.88 0.64 -2.93
N GLN A 212 -12.60 -0.18 -3.71
CA GLN A 212 -12.27 -1.60 -3.83
C GLN A 212 -10.92 -1.80 -4.53
N ASP A 213 -10.62 -1.00 -5.54
CA ASP A 213 -9.33 -1.05 -6.23
C ASP A 213 -8.17 -0.63 -5.31
N VAL A 214 -8.42 0.26 -4.33
CA VAL A 214 -7.44 0.62 -3.30
C VAL A 214 -7.14 -0.59 -2.42
N ASP A 215 -8.19 -1.24 -1.90
CA ASP A 215 -8.06 -2.40 -1.02
C ASP A 215 -7.34 -3.55 -1.76
N ASP A 216 -7.80 -3.90 -2.97
CA ASP A 216 -7.20 -4.96 -3.79
C ASP A 216 -5.71 -4.68 -4.12
N ALA A 217 -5.37 -3.42 -4.41
CA ALA A 217 -3.98 -3.04 -4.69
C ALA A 217 -3.10 -3.14 -3.44
N ILE A 218 -3.60 -2.76 -2.26
CA ILE A 218 -2.88 -2.92 -0.98
C ILE A 218 -2.70 -4.40 -0.64
N ASP A 219 -3.76 -5.19 -0.74
CA ASP A 219 -3.73 -6.63 -0.48
C ASP A 219 -2.69 -7.31 -1.38
N SER A 220 -2.61 -6.94 -2.66
CA SER A 220 -1.60 -7.45 -3.60
C SER A 220 -0.14 -7.21 -3.20
N MET A 221 0.14 -6.32 -2.23
CA MET A 221 1.48 -6.05 -1.70
C MET A 221 1.87 -6.98 -0.55
N TYR A 222 0.89 -7.44 0.22
CA TYR A 222 1.07 -8.32 1.39
C TYR A 222 0.85 -9.78 1.05
N GLU A 223 0.07 -9.99 0.00
CA GLU A 223 0.19 -11.14 -0.82
C GLU A 223 1.66 -11.18 -1.30
N ASN A 224 2.50 -11.93 -0.58
CA ASN A 224 3.64 -12.63 -1.14
C ASN A 224 3.09 -13.58 -2.21
N ALA A 225 2.45 -13.06 -3.28
CA ALA A 225 1.26 -13.65 -3.89
C ALA A 225 1.29 -15.13 -3.64
N PRO A 226 0.56 -15.65 -2.61
CA PRO A 226 0.41 -17.08 -2.51
C PRO A 226 -0.15 -17.39 -3.88
N CYS A 227 0.70 -17.97 -4.72
CA CYS A 227 0.37 -18.28 -6.09
C CYS A 227 -1.03 -18.84 -5.99
N LEU A 228 -2.05 -18.24 -6.60
CA LEU A 228 -3.39 -18.71 -6.27
C LEU A 228 -3.46 -20.19 -6.66
N GLY A 229 -3.49 -21.09 -5.67
CA GLY A 229 -3.23 -22.52 -5.85
C GLY A 229 -1.90 -23.10 -5.33
N ASP A 230 -0.97 -22.33 -4.74
CA ASP A 230 0.22 -22.76 -3.96
C ASP A 230 -0.18 -22.84 -2.49
N ILE A 231 -1.01 -23.84 -2.22
CA ILE A 231 -1.67 -24.06 -0.94
C ILE A 231 -0.65 -24.50 0.12
N ASP A 232 0.47 -25.12 -0.29
CA ASP A 232 1.52 -25.56 0.62
C ASP A 232 2.68 -24.56 0.79
N GLY A 233 2.65 -23.43 0.06
CA GLY A 233 3.59 -22.32 0.18
C GLY A 233 4.99 -22.65 -0.32
N SER A 234 5.10 -23.57 -1.28
CA SER A 234 6.37 -24.03 -1.85
C SER A 234 6.96 -23.08 -2.90
N GLY A 235 6.21 -22.07 -3.32
CA GLY A 235 6.54 -21.15 -4.40
C GLY A 235 6.26 -21.73 -5.79
N THR A 236 5.48 -22.81 -5.91
CA THR A 236 5.12 -23.45 -7.19
C THR A 236 3.77 -24.14 -7.05
N VAL A 237 2.82 -23.86 -7.95
CA VAL A 237 1.56 -24.60 -8.04
C VAL A 237 1.81 -25.94 -8.73
N ASP A 238 1.83 -27.03 -7.96
CA ASP A 238 2.07 -28.37 -8.47
C ASP A 238 1.21 -29.48 -7.83
N GLY A 239 1.73 -30.72 -7.86
CA GLY A 239 1.05 -31.88 -7.31
C GLY A 239 0.90 -31.84 -5.79
N GLY A 240 1.74 -31.10 -5.08
CA GLY A 240 1.63 -30.84 -3.65
C GLY A 240 0.31 -30.15 -3.35
N ASP A 241 0.04 -29.05 -4.04
CA ASP A 241 -1.17 -28.25 -3.85
C ASP A 241 -2.43 -28.97 -4.28
N LEU A 242 -2.38 -29.66 -5.43
CA LEU A 242 -3.50 -30.49 -5.88
C LEU A 242 -3.85 -31.55 -4.83
N THR A 243 -2.84 -32.11 -4.15
CA THR A 243 -3.08 -33.10 -3.09
C THR A 243 -3.75 -32.45 -1.89
N THR A 244 -3.33 -31.23 -1.52
CA THR A 244 -3.95 -30.47 -0.42
C THR A 244 -5.40 -30.10 -0.75
N LEU A 245 -5.68 -29.59 -1.95
CA LEU A 245 -7.04 -29.27 -2.40
C LEU A 245 -7.96 -30.50 -2.37
N LEU A 246 -7.49 -31.65 -2.87
CA LEU A 246 -8.28 -32.88 -2.87
C LEU A 246 -8.50 -33.46 -1.47
N ALA A 247 -7.60 -33.20 -0.52
CA ALA A 247 -7.76 -33.62 0.87
C ALA A 247 -8.91 -32.88 1.56
N GLU A 248 -9.22 -31.67 1.10
CA GLU A 248 -10.25 -30.79 1.66
C GLU A 248 -11.54 -30.75 0.84
N TRP A 249 -11.66 -31.63 -0.16
CA TRP A 249 -12.82 -31.67 -1.06
C TRP A 249 -14.17 -31.74 -0.32
N GLY A 250 -15.04 -30.78 -0.63
CA GLY A 250 -16.37 -30.63 -0.04
C GLY A 250 -16.38 -30.13 1.40
N GLN A 251 -15.24 -29.69 1.94
CA GLN A 251 -15.14 -29.05 3.25
C GLN A 251 -15.18 -27.53 3.12
N LEU A 252 -15.50 -26.88 4.24
CA LEU A 252 -15.17 -25.46 4.42
C LEU A 252 -13.66 -25.38 4.64
N SER A 253 -12.97 -24.56 3.86
CA SER A 253 -11.54 -24.31 4.01
C SER A 253 -11.28 -22.86 3.70
N GLU A 254 -10.38 -22.21 4.43
CA GLU A 254 -9.92 -20.86 4.09
C GLU A 254 -8.71 -20.91 3.14
N THR A 255 -8.04 -22.06 3.04
CA THR A 255 -6.78 -22.21 2.29
C THR A 255 -6.96 -22.90 0.94
N ALA A 256 -7.91 -23.82 0.81
CA ALA A 256 -8.18 -24.55 -0.43
C ALA A 256 -9.46 -24.11 -1.16
N ASP A 257 -10.27 -23.24 -0.54
CA ASP A 257 -11.41 -22.57 -1.18
C ASP A 257 -10.89 -21.34 -1.95
N LEU A 258 -10.32 -21.60 -3.12
CA LEU A 258 -9.73 -20.60 -3.99
C LEU A 258 -10.79 -19.71 -4.66
N SER A 259 -12.04 -20.15 -4.70
CA SER A 259 -13.17 -19.42 -5.27
C SER A 259 -13.92 -18.56 -4.25
N GLY A 260 -13.75 -18.84 -2.96
CA GLY A 260 -14.42 -18.14 -1.87
C GLY A 260 -15.92 -18.45 -1.78
N ASP A 261 -16.39 -19.55 -2.37
CA ASP A 261 -17.82 -19.93 -2.38
C ASP A 261 -18.26 -20.63 -1.07
N GLY A 262 -17.29 -20.85 -0.19
CA GLY A 262 -17.41 -21.51 1.10
C GLY A 262 -17.03 -22.99 1.05
N PHE A 263 -16.88 -23.62 -0.11
CA PHE A 263 -16.63 -25.05 -0.23
C PHE A 263 -15.57 -25.40 -1.28
N VAL A 264 -14.62 -26.25 -0.91
CA VAL A 264 -13.63 -26.77 -1.86
C VAL A 264 -14.28 -27.72 -2.87
N GLY A 265 -14.21 -27.39 -4.16
CA GLY A 265 -14.87 -28.10 -5.23
C GLY A 265 -14.27 -27.91 -6.61
N GLY A 266 -15.13 -28.05 -7.63
CA GLY A 266 -14.71 -28.04 -9.03
C GLY A 266 -14.22 -26.69 -9.53
N GLU A 267 -14.69 -25.62 -8.91
CA GLU A 267 -14.27 -24.25 -9.23
C GLU A 267 -12.84 -24.00 -8.76
N ASP A 268 -12.53 -24.36 -7.51
CA ASP A 268 -11.18 -24.26 -6.93
C ASP A 268 -10.17 -25.13 -7.70
N LEU A 269 -10.58 -26.35 -8.08
CA LEU A 269 -9.73 -27.21 -8.92
C LEU A 269 -9.43 -26.57 -10.29
N THR A 270 -10.39 -25.85 -10.86
CA THR A 270 -10.20 -25.17 -12.14
C THR A 270 -9.24 -23.99 -11.99
N ILE A 271 -9.33 -23.26 -10.87
CA ILE A 271 -8.42 -22.17 -10.51
C ILE A 271 -6.99 -22.72 -10.34
N LEU A 272 -6.80 -23.76 -9.53
CA LEU A 272 -5.50 -24.39 -9.29
C LEU A 272 -4.84 -24.88 -10.58
N LEU A 273 -5.57 -25.61 -11.42
CA LEU A 273 -5.02 -26.13 -12.68
C LEU A 273 -4.73 -25.01 -13.70
N GLY A 274 -5.45 -23.89 -13.63
CA GLY A 274 -5.21 -22.70 -14.45
C GLY A 274 -3.93 -21.95 -14.09
N ARG A 275 -3.33 -22.25 -12.93
CA ARG A 275 -2.14 -21.60 -12.37
C ARG A 275 -0.93 -22.52 -12.25
N TRP A 276 -1.00 -23.73 -12.82
CA TRP A 276 0.05 -24.76 -12.71
C TRP A 276 1.42 -24.25 -13.18
N GLY A 277 2.44 -24.32 -12.31
CA GLY A 277 3.80 -23.87 -12.61
C GLY A 277 4.42 -23.07 -11.48
N ALA A 278 5.63 -22.56 -11.74
CA ALA A 278 6.32 -21.69 -10.79
C ALA A 278 5.55 -20.38 -10.62
N CYS A 279 5.64 -19.82 -9.42
CA CYS A 279 5.14 -18.49 -9.13
C CYS A 279 6.12 -17.49 -9.72
N ASP A 280 5.70 -16.83 -10.80
CA ASP A 280 6.42 -15.67 -11.29
C ASP A 280 6.24 -14.56 -10.24
N GLN A 281 7.31 -14.33 -9.48
CA GLN A 281 7.47 -13.19 -8.57
C GLN A 281 7.47 -11.89 -9.36
#